data_AF-A0A7X3PX07-F1
#
_entry.id   AF-A0A7X3PX07-F1
#
_cell.length_a   1.000
_cell.length_b   1.000
_cell.length_c   1.000
_cell.angle_alpha   90.00
_cell.angle_beta   90.00
_cell.angle_gamma   90.00
#
_symmetry.space_group_name_H-M   'P 1'
#
loop_
_entity.id
_entity.type
_entity.pdbx_description
1 polymer ?
#
loop_
_entity_poly.entity_id
_entity_poly.type
_entity_poly.pdbx_seq_one_letter_code
_entity_poly.pdbx_strand_id
1 'polypeptide(L)'
;MELINRYRITIAFFLGILGYVPLWGQNIDFTPDKPDGPAKIQSALWELAIPGAAKPTRDLQDTVVVILVPHVGQASASIDTSSLAALGGRVLAQSKSLMRISVPASSLLAVSELPGVRFVRKPHRPHSQATISEGVSRIGALANHSAGVKGQGVKVAIIDGGFKGANKLSGDMPARWNYYDYTGEGIYAGDSVHGTACAEIIHDVAPEAELYLYKTGDMVDFENAKDRCIRNGIDVINYSSGWFGTGIGDGRGLACDIV
;
A
#
# COMPACT_ATOMS: atom_id res chain seq x y z
N MET A 1 6.63 -55.06 33.69
CA MET A 1 6.72 -56.47 33.24
C MET A 1 5.29 -56.93 33.01
N GLU A 2 4.94 -57.15 31.74
CA GLU A 2 3.78 -57.88 31.13
C GLU A 2 2.47 -58.06 31.94
N LEU A 3 1.25 -57.96 31.38
CA LEU A 3 0.69 -58.67 30.23
C LEU A 3 -0.53 -57.88 29.69
N ILE A 4 -0.60 -57.58 28.38
CA ILE A 4 -1.39 -58.30 27.37
C ILE A 4 -2.89 -58.37 27.69
N ASN A 5 -3.67 -57.47 27.09
CA ASN A 5 -5.12 -57.61 26.96
C ASN A 5 -5.45 -58.06 25.53
N ARG A 6 -5.91 -59.30 25.38
CA ARG A 6 -6.39 -59.90 24.14
C ARG A 6 -7.87 -59.59 23.97
N TYR A 7 -8.27 -58.95 22.86
CA TYR A 7 -9.57 -59.22 22.23
C TYR A 7 -9.44 -59.14 20.71
N ARG A 8 -9.85 -60.22 20.04
CA ARG A 8 -9.83 -60.43 18.60
C ARG A 8 -11.14 -59.92 17.98
N ILE A 9 -11.00 -59.06 16.99
CA ILE A 9 -11.66 -59.03 15.66
C ILE A 9 -13.15 -59.40 15.60
N THR A 10 -13.97 -58.46 15.13
CA THR A 10 -14.96 -58.73 14.08
C THR A 10 -15.03 -57.52 13.16
N ILE A 11 -14.50 -57.68 11.94
CA ILE A 11 -14.61 -56.71 10.84
C ILE A 11 -15.96 -56.98 10.17
N ALA A 12 -16.88 -56.04 10.26
CA ALA A 12 -18.09 -56.04 9.46
C ALA A 12 -17.82 -55.28 8.16
N PHE A 13 -17.74 -56.02 7.05
CA PHE A 13 -17.75 -55.49 5.70
C PHE A 13 -19.16 -54.96 5.40
N PHE A 14 -19.36 -53.63 5.48
CA PHE A 14 -20.51 -53.01 4.84
C PHE A 14 -20.13 -52.67 3.40
N LEU A 15 -20.72 -53.41 2.46
CA LEU A 15 -20.77 -53.05 1.05
C LEU A 15 -21.51 -51.71 0.92
N GLY A 16 -20.76 -50.61 0.96
CA GLY A 16 -21.21 -49.34 0.42
C GLY A 16 -21.21 -49.46 -1.10
N ILE A 17 -22.39 -49.48 -1.69
CA ILE A 17 -22.59 -49.28 -3.13
C ILE A 17 -21.81 -48.01 -3.50
N LEU A 18 -20.68 -48.15 -4.20
CA LEU A 18 -20.05 -47.04 -4.91
C LEU A 18 -21.01 -46.65 -6.03
N GLY A 19 -21.97 -45.79 -5.70
CA GLY A 19 -22.53 -44.90 -6.69
C GLY A 19 -21.37 -44.06 -7.21
N TYR A 20 -20.93 -44.36 -8.42
CA TYR A 20 -20.05 -43.48 -9.18
C TYR A 20 -20.80 -42.16 -9.39
N VAL A 21 -20.64 -41.23 -8.45
CA VAL A 21 -20.90 -39.82 -8.73
C VAL A 21 -19.60 -39.31 -9.31
N PRO A 22 -19.50 -39.05 -10.63
CA PRO A 22 -18.32 -38.38 -11.15
C PRO A 22 -18.26 -37.01 -10.48
N LEU A 23 -17.34 -36.86 -9.52
CA LEU A 23 -17.03 -35.62 -8.82
C LEU A 23 -16.17 -34.69 -9.72
N TRP A 24 -16.47 -34.69 -11.01
CA TRP A 24 -15.88 -33.81 -12.00
C TRP A 24 -17.02 -33.03 -12.65
N GLY A 25 -17.10 -31.74 -12.31
CA GLY A 25 -18.05 -30.81 -12.94
C GLY A 25 -19.33 -30.55 -12.17
N GLN A 26 -19.35 -30.63 -10.84
CA GLN A 26 -20.28 -29.76 -10.13
C GLN A 26 -19.73 -28.35 -10.26
N ASN A 27 -20.51 -27.44 -10.87
CA ASN A 27 -20.28 -26.02 -10.80
C ASN A 27 -20.44 -25.59 -9.33
N ILE A 28 -19.39 -25.83 -8.54
CA ILE A 28 -19.20 -25.14 -7.28
C ILE A 28 -18.88 -23.72 -7.70
N ASP A 29 -19.89 -22.87 -7.61
CA ASP A 29 -19.75 -21.45 -7.85
C ASP A 29 -18.84 -20.88 -6.76
N PHE A 30 -17.53 -20.80 -7.08
CA PHE A 30 -16.54 -20.16 -6.23
C PHE A 30 -16.56 -18.64 -6.38
N THR A 31 -17.45 -18.08 -7.20
CA THR A 31 -17.69 -16.65 -7.19
C THR A 31 -18.73 -16.38 -6.12
N PRO A 32 -18.38 -15.85 -4.94
CA PRO A 32 -19.40 -15.21 -4.13
C PRO A 32 -20.11 -14.21 -5.06
N ASP A 33 -21.45 -14.22 -5.08
CA ASP A 33 -22.26 -13.26 -5.82
C ASP A 33 -21.70 -11.87 -5.54
N LYS A 34 -20.89 -11.38 -6.48
CA LYS A 34 -20.30 -10.06 -6.37
C LYS A 34 -21.46 -9.13 -6.61
N PRO A 35 -21.87 -8.28 -5.65
CA PRO A 35 -23.00 -7.41 -5.87
C PRO A 35 -22.75 -6.59 -7.14
N ASP A 36 -23.71 -6.63 -8.06
CA ASP A 36 -23.68 -5.82 -9.28
C ASP A 36 -23.55 -4.36 -8.86
N GLY A 37 -22.34 -3.83 -9.05
CA GLY A 37 -21.95 -2.49 -8.66
C GLY A 37 -21.72 -1.61 -9.88
N PRO A 38 -21.81 -0.28 -9.74
CA PRO A 38 -21.55 0.64 -10.83
C PRO A 38 -20.17 0.40 -11.46
N ALA A 39 -20.09 0.40 -12.80
CA ALA A 39 -18.87 0.05 -13.53
C ALA A 39 -17.65 0.92 -13.17
N LYS A 40 -17.90 2.14 -12.69
CA LYS A 40 -16.88 3.11 -12.29
C LYS A 40 -16.45 3.03 -10.83
N ILE A 41 -17.03 2.13 -10.02
CA ILE A 41 -16.74 2.02 -8.58
C ILE A 41 -16.16 0.63 -8.27
N GLN A 42 -15.04 0.60 -7.54
CA GLN A 42 -14.51 -0.66 -7.02
C GLN A 42 -15.56 -1.38 -6.18
N SER A 43 -15.76 -2.66 -6.42
CA SER A 43 -16.94 -3.37 -5.90
C SER A 43 -16.94 -3.51 -4.37
N ALA A 44 -15.77 -3.72 -3.76
CA ALA A 44 -15.61 -3.71 -2.29
C ALA A 44 -15.89 -2.34 -1.65
N LEU A 45 -15.93 -1.27 -2.44
CA LEU A 45 -16.35 0.07 -2.02
C LEU A 45 -17.86 0.26 -2.20
N TRP A 46 -18.47 -0.32 -3.24
CA TRP A 46 -19.91 -0.32 -3.44
C TRP A 46 -20.67 -1.04 -2.31
N GLU A 47 -20.12 -2.14 -1.79
CA GLU A 47 -20.68 -2.84 -0.62
C GLU A 47 -20.86 -1.93 0.61
N LEU A 48 -20.03 -0.90 0.76
CA LEU A 48 -20.15 0.08 1.85
C LEU A 48 -21.24 1.14 1.59
N ALA A 49 -21.68 1.28 0.34
CA ALA A 49 -22.68 2.26 -0.08
C ALA A 49 -24.12 1.69 -0.08
N ILE A 50 -24.28 0.36 -0.07
CA ILE A 50 -25.60 -0.29 -0.07
C ILE A 50 -26.21 -0.22 1.35
N PRO A 51 -27.42 0.35 1.51
CA PRO A 51 -28.15 0.28 2.77
C PRO A 51 -28.44 -1.20 3.13
N GLY A 52 -27.87 -1.70 4.22
CA GLY A 52 -28.17 -3.03 4.77
C GLY A 52 -27.15 -4.15 4.51
N ALA A 53 -26.03 -3.88 3.84
CA ALA A 53 -24.97 -4.89 3.60
C ALA A 53 -23.99 -5.09 4.78
N ALA A 54 -24.17 -4.37 5.90
CA ALA A 54 -23.31 -4.47 7.07
C ALA A 54 -23.97 -5.29 8.20
N LYS A 55 -23.16 -6.13 8.87
CA LYS A 55 -23.37 -6.48 10.29
C LYS A 55 -23.65 -5.18 11.08
N PRO A 56 -24.60 -5.16 12.03
CA PRO A 56 -25.10 -3.92 12.60
C PRO A 56 -24.06 -3.30 13.53
N THR A 57 -23.21 -2.43 13.01
CA THR A 57 -22.54 -1.34 13.74
C THR A 57 -21.84 -0.38 12.76
N ARG A 58 -22.54 0.70 12.37
CA ARG A 58 -22.10 2.12 12.37
C ARG A 58 -22.92 2.95 11.39
N ASP A 59 -23.09 4.22 11.75
CA ASP A 59 -24.06 5.17 11.23
C ASP A 59 -23.93 5.43 9.71
N LEU A 60 -25.06 5.67 9.03
CA LEU A 60 -25.17 5.99 7.59
C LEU A 60 -24.60 7.38 7.20
N GLN A 61 -23.81 7.99 8.09
CA GLN A 61 -23.06 9.23 7.90
C GLN A 61 -21.53 9.00 7.83
N ASP A 62 -21.10 7.76 7.72
CA ASP A 62 -19.69 7.41 7.59
C ASP A 62 -19.12 8.00 6.28
N THR A 63 -18.22 8.97 6.45
CA THR A 63 -17.38 9.46 5.37
C THR A 63 -16.30 8.43 5.07
N VAL A 64 -16.12 8.13 3.79
CA VAL A 64 -15.13 7.17 3.29
C VAL A 64 -14.02 7.91 2.55
N VAL A 65 -12.79 7.42 2.72
CA VAL A 65 -11.62 7.92 1.98
C VAL A 65 -11.45 7.10 0.71
N VAL A 66 -11.46 7.77 -0.44
CA VAL A 66 -11.36 7.14 -1.75
C VAL A 66 -10.38 7.88 -2.65
N ILE A 67 -9.92 7.19 -3.68
CA ILE A 67 -9.08 7.71 -4.75
C ILE A 67 -9.93 7.86 -6.00
N LEU A 68 -9.95 9.07 -6.54
CA LEU A 68 -10.46 9.35 -7.88
C LEU A 68 -9.33 9.16 -8.89
N VAL A 69 -9.60 8.34 -9.89
CA VAL A 69 -8.72 8.08 -11.03
C VAL A 69 -9.26 8.84 -12.24
N PRO A 70 -8.48 9.77 -12.84
CA PRO A 70 -8.91 10.49 -14.03
C PRO A 70 -8.92 9.59 -15.28
N HIS A 71 -9.45 10.10 -16.39
CA HIS A 71 -9.32 9.40 -17.68
C HIS A 71 -7.84 9.26 -18.07
N VAL A 72 -7.53 8.22 -18.85
CA VAL A 72 -6.15 7.97 -19.29
C VAL A 72 -5.63 9.18 -20.06
N GLY A 73 -4.42 9.63 -19.71
CA GLY A 73 -3.79 10.81 -20.28
C GLY A 73 -4.24 12.15 -19.66
N GLN A 74 -5.22 12.16 -18.75
CA GLN A 74 -5.64 13.36 -18.03
C GLN A 74 -4.97 13.43 -16.64
N ALA A 75 -4.62 14.64 -16.22
CA ALA A 75 -4.16 14.90 -14.87
C ALA A 75 -5.34 14.93 -13.89
N SER A 76 -5.10 14.61 -12.62
CA SER A 76 -6.14 14.69 -11.58
C SER A 76 -6.75 16.09 -11.44
N ALA A 77 -6.01 17.13 -11.85
CA ALA A 77 -6.46 18.52 -11.88
C ALA A 77 -7.62 18.79 -12.84
N SER A 78 -7.95 17.86 -13.75
CA SER A 78 -9.13 17.98 -14.61
C SER A 78 -10.43 17.60 -13.93
N ILE A 79 -10.40 17.04 -12.70
CA ILE A 79 -11.59 16.67 -11.95
C ILE A 79 -12.23 17.93 -11.36
N ASP A 80 -13.53 18.10 -11.58
CA ASP A 80 -14.27 19.26 -11.06
C ASP A 80 -14.44 19.20 -9.53
N THR A 81 -13.59 19.95 -8.83
CA THR A 81 -13.57 20.04 -7.37
C THR A 81 -14.74 20.85 -6.79
N SER A 82 -15.40 21.69 -7.60
CA SER A 82 -16.54 22.49 -7.16
C SER A 82 -17.79 21.62 -7.09
N SER A 83 -18.04 20.82 -8.13
CA SER A 83 -19.10 19.81 -8.11
C SER A 83 -18.84 18.72 -7.06
N LEU A 84 -17.58 18.33 -6.85
CA LEU A 84 -17.20 17.42 -5.75
C LEU A 84 -17.58 17.98 -4.37
N ALA A 85 -17.30 19.26 -4.12
CA ALA A 85 -17.63 19.91 -2.86
C ALA A 85 -19.15 19.98 -2.61
N ALA A 86 -19.94 20.21 -3.67
CA ALA A 86 -21.40 20.20 -3.60
C ALA A 86 -21.98 18.83 -3.21
N LEU A 87 -21.26 17.74 -3.50
CA LEU A 87 -21.59 16.36 -3.09
C LEU A 87 -21.05 16.00 -1.69
N GLY A 88 -20.60 16.98 -0.90
CA GLY A 88 -20.01 16.77 0.42
C GLY A 88 -18.60 16.18 0.39
N GLY A 89 -17.96 16.13 -0.79
CA GLY A 89 -16.58 15.68 -0.94
C GLY A 89 -15.58 16.74 -0.47
N ARG A 90 -14.50 16.30 0.17
CA ARG A 90 -13.36 17.13 0.54
C ARG A 90 -12.09 16.53 -0.03
N VAL A 91 -11.28 17.34 -0.70
CA VAL A 91 -9.96 16.91 -1.18
C VAL A 91 -9.02 16.83 0.01
N LEU A 92 -8.42 15.65 0.21
CA LEU A 92 -7.43 15.40 1.25
C LEU A 92 -6.01 15.56 0.71
N ALA A 93 -5.76 15.04 -0.48
CA ALA A 93 -4.50 15.19 -1.19
C ALA A 93 -4.71 15.07 -2.70
N GLN A 94 -3.83 15.69 -3.45
CA GLN A 94 -3.84 15.63 -4.90
C GLN A 94 -2.41 15.46 -5.39
N SER A 95 -2.18 14.46 -6.23
CA SER A 95 -0.96 14.29 -7.01
C SER A 95 -1.24 14.60 -8.48
N LYS A 96 -0.23 14.60 -9.35
CA LYS A 96 -0.45 14.79 -10.78
C LYS A 96 -1.46 13.78 -11.35
N SER A 97 -1.39 12.53 -10.93
CA SER A 97 -2.14 11.43 -11.54
C SER A 97 -3.42 11.05 -10.79
N LEU A 98 -3.52 11.33 -9.49
CA LEU A 98 -4.61 10.86 -8.64
C LEU A 98 -5.11 11.94 -7.68
N MET A 99 -6.37 11.84 -7.25
CA MET A 99 -6.94 12.70 -6.21
C MET A 99 -7.50 11.84 -5.07
N ARG A 100 -7.04 12.08 -3.84
CA ARG A 100 -7.57 11.46 -2.61
C ARG A 100 -8.58 12.39 -1.97
N ILE A 101 -9.76 11.85 -1.67
CA ILE A 101 -10.88 12.62 -1.14
C ILE A 101 -11.50 11.89 0.06
N SER A 102 -12.19 12.63 0.93
CA SER A 102 -13.20 12.09 1.85
C SER A 102 -14.58 12.48 1.36
N VAL A 103 -15.53 11.55 1.30
CA VAL A 103 -16.90 11.80 0.83
C VAL A 103 -17.89 10.93 1.62
N PRO A 104 -19.14 11.36 1.85
CA PRO A 104 -20.18 10.48 2.39
C PRO A 104 -20.34 9.22 1.52
N ALA A 105 -20.45 8.04 2.12
CA ALA A 105 -20.62 6.79 1.38
C ALA A 105 -21.82 6.83 0.40
N SER A 106 -22.90 7.53 0.78
CA SER A 106 -24.09 7.73 -0.05
C SER A 106 -23.85 8.54 -1.32
N SER A 107 -22.79 9.34 -1.38
CA SER A 107 -22.46 10.21 -2.52
C SER A 107 -21.47 9.58 -3.50
N LEU A 108 -21.02 8.35 -3.24
CA LEU A 108 -20.04 7.64 -4.09
C LEU A 108 -20.50 7.49 -5.54
N LEU A 109 -21.78 7.19 -5.76
CA LEU A 109 -22.34 7.07 -7.11
C LEU A 109 -22.27 8.41 -7.86
N ALA A 110 -22.75 9.49 -7.24
CA ALA A 110 -22.71 10.82 -7.83
C ALA A 110 -21.28 11.28 -8.11
N VAL A 111 -20.34 11.00 -7.20
CA VAL A 111 -18.91 11.32 -7.40
C VAL A 111 -18.31 10.52 -8.55
N SER A 112 -18.70 9.27 -8.76
CA SER A 112 -18.20 8.46 -9.88
C SER A 112 -18.65 8.96 -11.25
N GLU A 113 -19.71 9.76 -11.30
CA GLU A 113 -20.24 10.36 -12.53
C GLU A 113 -19.76 11.80 -12.79
N LEU A 114 -18.91 12.34 -11.91
CA LEU A 114 -18.33 13.67 -12.13
C LEU A 114 -17.48 13.68 -13.42
N PRO A 115 -17.55 14.78 -14.20
CA PRO A 115 -16.67 14.97 -15.35
C PRO A 115 -15.20 14.81 -14.96
N GLY A 116 -14.47 14.02 -15.74
CA GLY A 116 -13.05 13.74 -15.50
C GLY A 116 -12.80 12.52 -14.61
N VAL A 117 -13.81 11.96 -13.92
CA VAL A 117 -13.65 10.74 -13.11
C VAL A 117 -13.88 9.50 -13.97
N ARG A 118 -12.82 8.71 -14.14
CA ARG A 118 -12.90 7.40 -14.80
C ARG A 118 -13.26 6.29 -13.81
N PHE A 119 -12.68 6.31 -12.62
CA PHE A 119 -12.83 5.24 -11.64
C PHE A 119 -12.66 5.73 -10.21
N VAL A 120 -13.42 5.15 -9.28
CA VAL A 120 -13.36 5.41 -7.84
C VAL A 120 -12.95 4.13 -7.13
N ARG A 121 -11.88 4.19 -6.34
CA ARG A 121 -11.34 3.01 -5.63
C ARG A 121 -10.86 3.35 -4.23
N LYS A 122 -10.66 2.32 -3.40
CA LYS A 122 -9.97 2.49 -2.12
C LYS A 122 -8.48 2.84 -2.35
N PRO A 123 -7.84 3.58 -1.42
CA PRO A 123 -6.40 3.76 -1.44
C PRO A 123 -5.68 2.41 -1.41
N HIS A 124 -4.71 2.22 -2.32
CA HIS A 124 -3.81 1.07 -2.23
C HIS A 124 -2.81 1.37 -1.13
N ARG A 125 -2.40 0.36 -0.37
CA ARG A 125 -1.35 0.49 0.63
C ARG A 125 -0.08 -0.18 0.13
N PRO A 126 1.10 0.44 0.34
CA PRO A 126 2.36 -0.20 0.02
C PRO A 126 2.60 -1.41 0.94
N HIS A 127 3.27 -2.43 0.43
CA HIS A 127 3.68 -3.60 1.21
C HIS A 127 5.18 -3.59 1.46
N SER A 128 5.57 -3.59 2.74
CA SER A 128 6.96 -3.66 3.21
C SER A 128 7.66 -4.98 2.83
N GLN A 129 8.96 -4.93 2.56
CA GLN A 129 9.80 -6.10 2.26
C GLN A 129 10.92 -6.24 3.31
N ALA A 130 10.78 -7.17 4.25
CA ALA A 130 11.72 -7.32 5.37
C ALA A 130 13.18 -7.52 4.91
N THR A 131 14.11 -6.72 5.48
CA THR A 131 15.57 -6.91 5.34
C THR A 131 16.26 -6.59 6.68
N ILE A 132 17.21 -7.42 7.10
CA ILE A 132 18.15 -7.17 8.23
C ILE A 132 19.55 -7.41 7.67
N SER A 133 20.52 -6.51 7.92
CA SER A 133 21.81 -6.57 7.19
C SER A 133 23.04 -6.73 8.08
N GLU A 134 23.86 -7.71 7.66
CA GLU A 134 25.32 -7.85 7.83
C GLU A 134 26.04 -7.39 6.52
N GLY A 135 25.36 -6.56 5.71
CA GLY A 135 25.62 -6.42 4.27
C GLY A 135 26.83 -5.57 3.90
N VAL A 136 27.21 -4.62 4.75
CA VAL A 136 28.27 -3.61 4.48
C VAL A 136 29.58 -4.26 4.07
N SER A 137 30.03 -5.27 4.82
CA SER A 137 31.27 -5.99 4.54
C SER A 137 31.17 -6.82 3.25
N ARG A 138 30.00 -7.40 2.98
CA ARG A 138 29.76 -8.30 1.85
C ARG A 138 29.66 -7.60 0.51
N ILE A 139 29.18 -6.35 0.48
CA ILE A 139 29.08 -5.54 -0.73
C ILE A 139 30.34 -4.71 -1.00
N GLY A 140 31.38 -4.86 -0.17
CA GLY A 140 32.65 -4.13 -0.31
C GLY A 140 32.59 -2.67 0.12
N ALA A 141 31.55 -2.23 0.85
CA ALA A 141 31.42 -0.83 1.26
C ALA A 141 32.57 -0.36 2.17
N LEU A 142 33.16 -1.26 2.97
CA LEU A 142 34.32 -0.95 3.82
C LEU A 142 35.56 -0.52 3.02
N ALA A 143 35.72 -1.00 1.78
CA ALA A 143 36.81 -0.57 0.90
C ALA A 143 36.60 0.89 0.48
N ASN A 144 35.36 1.28 0.15
CA ASN A 144 35.00 2.67 -0.14
C ASN A 144 35.22 3.56 1.08
N HIS A 145 34.81 3.12 2.27
CA HIS A 145 35.01 3.87 3.51
C HIS A 145 36.49 4.11 3.79
N SER A 146 37.33 3.09 3.60
CA SER A 146 38.78 3.15 3.77
C SER A 146 39.45 4.07 2.74
N ALA A 147 38.86 4.20 1.55
CA ALA A 147 39.25 5.18 0.54
C ALA A 147 38.68 6.59 0.79
N GLY A 148 37.95 6.80 1.90
CA GLY A 148 37.31 8.07 2.24
C GLY A 148 36.00 8.37 1.51
N VAL A 149 35.49 7.43 0.69
CA VAL A 149 34.23 7.56 -0.03
C VAL A 149 33.11 7.00 0.81
N LYS A 150 32.30 7.87 1.42
CA LYS A 150 31.26 7.50 2.40
C LYS A 150 29.90 8.11 2.10
N GLY A 151 29.71 8.65 0.89
CA GLY A 151 28.46 9.27 0.46
C GLY A 151 28.40 10.78 0.65
N GLN A 152 29.55 11.44 0.85
CA GLN A 152 29.61 12.88 1.04
C GLN A 152 28.94 13.64 -0.11
N GLY A 153 28.06 14.57 0.24
CA GLY A 153 27.35 15.40 -0.73
C GLY A 153 26.27 14.67 -1.54
N VAL A 154 25.99 13.40 -1.23
CA VAL A 154 24.90 12.63 -1.84
C VAL A 154 23.67 12.70 -0.96
N LYS A 155 22.53 13.02 -1.55
CA LYS A 155 21.22 12.99 -0.89
C LYS A 155 20.47 11.72 -1.23
N VAL A 156 20.03 11.00 -0.20
CA VAL A 156 19.29 9.75 -0.36
C VAL A 156 17.93 9.85 0.31
N ALA A 157 16.85 9.67 -0.46
CA ALA A 157 15.50 9.60 0.08
C ALA A 157 15.06 8.16 0.30
N ILE A 158 14.52 7.87 1.47
CA ILE A 158 13.82 6.64 1.80
C ILE A 158 12.32 6.96 1.77
N ILE A 159 11.61 6.37 0.82
CA ILE A 159 10.15 6.44 0.75
C ILE A 159 9.60 5.12 1.31
N ASP A 160 8.83 5.19 2.40
CA ASP A 160 8.33 3.99 3.09
C ASP A 160 6.94 4.21 3.71
N GLY A 161 6.35 3.13 4.24
CA GLY A 161 5.08 3.17 4.96
C GLY A 161 5.20 3.57 6.43
N GLY A 162 6.41 3.51 7.02
CA GLY A 162 6.62 3.94 8.40
C GLY A 162 8.07 3.97 8.85
N PHE A 163 8.36 4.85 9.81
CA PHE A 163 9.69 5.09 10.38
C PHE A 163 9.70 4.96 11.90
N LYS A 164 8.90 4.04 12.47
CA LYS A 164 8.85 3.87 13.92
C LYS A 164 10.27 3.64 14.48
N GLY A 165 10.63 4.42 15.50
CA GLY A 165 11.92 4.29 16.17
C GLY A 165 13.08 5.02 15.49
N ALA A 166 12.90 5.62 14.30
CA ALA A 166 13.98 6.35 13.62
C ALA A 166 14.52 7.53 14.46
N ASN A 167 13.70 8.14 15.32
CA ASN A 167 14.13 9.17 16.28
C ASN A 167 15.12 8.68 17.35
N LYS A 168 15.33 7.37 17.46
CA LYS A 168 16.28 6.74 18.39
C LYS A 168 17.61 6.38 17.72
N LEU A 169 17.70 6.54 16.40
CA LEU A 169 18.96 6.47 15.68
C LEU A 169 19.83 7.63 16.17
N SER A 170 20.91 7.29 16.87
CA SER A 170 21.80 8.21 17.56
C SER A 170 22.50 9.16 16.60
N GLY A 171 22.72 10.43 17.00
CA GLY A 171 23.83 11.32 16.61
C GLY A 171 23.95 11.79 15.15
N ASP A 172 23.78 10.85 14.21
CA ASP A 172 24.01 10.94 12.76
C ASP A 172 22.69 10.90 11.96
N MET A 173 21.56 10.90 12.66
CA MET A 173 20.27 11.09 12.01
C MET A 173 20.30 12.45 11.29
N PRO A 174 19.91 12.54 10.00
CA PRO A 174 19.88 13.80 9.28
C PRO A 174 19.15 14.83 10.14
N ALA A 175 19.69 16.06 10.22
CA ALA A 175 19.11 17.13 11.02
C ALA A 175 17.58 17.12 10.90
N ARG A 176 16.85 17.37 12.00
CA ARG A 176 15.38 17.26 12.19
C ARG A 176 14.46 17.77 11.04
N TRP A 177 15.02 18.38 10.01
CA TRP A 177 14.42 19.06 8.86
C TRP A 177 14.29 18.24 7.57
N ASN A 178 14.81 16.99 7.53
CA ASN A 178 14.84 16.19 6.29
C ASN A 178 13.72 15.13 6.16
N TYR A 179 12.71 15.11 7.03
CA TYR A 179 11.57 14.18 6.90
C TYR A 179 10.27 14.88 6.52
N TYR A 180 9.38 14.14 5.87
CA TYR A 180 8.03 14.60 5.55
C TYR A 180 7.04 13.43 5.70
N ASP A 181 5.93 13.67 6.39
CA ASP A 181 4.88 12.69 6.58
C ASP A 181 3.65 13.06 5.74
N TYR A 182 3.39 12.28 4.69
CA TYR A 182 2.23 12.45 3.83
C TYR A 182 0.94 11.83 4.41
N THR A 183 1.05 10.99 5.45
CA THR A 183 -0.13 10.39 6.09
C THR A 183 -0.78 11.33 7.10
N GLY A 184 0.00 12.27 7.66
CA GLY A 184 -0.46 13.22 8.67
C GLY A 184 -0.67 12.60 10.05
N GLU A 185 -0.25 11.34 10.25
CA GLU A 185 -0.42 10.60 11.50
C GLU A 185 0.76 10.81 12.46
N GLY A 186 1.87 11.36 11.97
CA GLY A 186 3.16 11.45 12.62
C GLY A 186 4.17 10.51 11.96
N ILE A 187 5.37 11.03 11.69
CA ILE A 187 6.45 10.29 11.02
C ILE A 187 6.85 9.00 11.75
N TYR A 188 6.80 9.01 13.09
CA TYR A 188 7.12 7.85 13.94
C TYR A 188 5.88 7.08 14.42
N ALA A 189 4.67 7.53 14.05
CA ALA A 189 3.43 6.88 14.43
C ALA A 189 3.19 5.60 13.61
N GLY A 190 2.55 4.62 14.26
CA GLY A 190 2.32 3.28 13.70
C GLY A 190 3.19 2.20 14.35
N ASP A 191 3.20 1.03 13.74
CA ASP A 191 3.96 -0.14 14.16
C ASP A 191 5.13 -0.49 13.23
N SER A 192 5.08 -0.04 11.97
CA SER A 192 6.12 -0.31 10.97
C SER A 192 7.45 0.37 11.31
N VAL A 193 8.47 -0.47 11.53
CA VAL A 193 9.89 -0.11 11.65
C VAL A 193 10.64 -0.24 10.32
N HIS A 194 9.94 -0.59 9.24
CA HIS A 194 10.56 -1.02 7.98
C HIS A 194 11.40 0.07 7.31
N GLY A 195 10.87 1.30 7.21
CA GLY A 195 11.61 2.44 6.70
C GLY A 195 12.81 2.81 7.58
N THR A 196 12.69 2.62 8.90
CA THR A 196 13.82 2.78 9.84
C THR A 196 14.95 1.82 9.51
N ALA A 197 14.64 0.54 9.32
CA ALA A 197 15.64 -0.48 8.95
C ALA A 197 16.29 -0.18 7.59
N CYS A 198 15.52 0.30 6.60
CA CYS A 198 16.09 0.72 5.32
C CYS A 198 17.06 1.91 5.48
N ALA A 199 16.69 2.89 6.32
CA ALA A 199 17.55 4.04 6.61
C ALA A 199 18.84 3.62 7.34
N GLU A 200 18.77 2.69 8.29
CA GLU A 200 19.94 2.11 8.97
C GLU A 200 20.89 1.45 7.96
N ILE A 201 20.38 0.62 7.05
CA ILE A 201 21.22 -0.04 6.03
C ILE A 201 21.92 0.97 5.14
N ILE A 202 21.19 1.99 4.67
CA ILE A 202 21.77 3.02 3.81
C ILE A 202 22.83 3.81 4.58
N HIS A 203 22.57 4.16 5.83
CA HIS A 203 23.53 4.84 6.71
C HIS A 203 24.80 4.00 6.90
N ASP A 204 24.67 2.71 7.16
CA ASP A 204 25.83 1.83 7.33
C ASP A 204 26.67 1.69 6.05
N VAL A 205 26.05 1.79 4.88
CA VAL A 205 26.74 1.75 3.57
C VAL A 205 27.34 3.12 3.22
N ALA A 206 26.65 4.21 3.51
CA ALA A 206 27.01 5.57 3.16
C ALA A 206 26.79 6.53 4.36
N PRO A 207 27.66 6.47 5.38
CA PRO A 207 27.42 7.16 6.67
C PRO A 207 27.52 8.68 6.59
N GLU A 208 28.08 9.23 5.51
CA GLU A 208 28.19 10.68 5.30
C GLU A 208 27.19 11.19 4.24
N ALA A 209 26.21 10.37 3.84
CA ALA A 209 25.11 10.78 2.99
C ALA A 209 24.01 11.52 3.75
N GLU A 210 23.37 12.48 3.10
CA GLU A 210 22.23 13.21 3.66
C GLU A 210 20.94 12.41 3.46
N LEU A 211 20.41 11.82 4.52
CA LEU A 211 19.18 11.03 4.45
C LEU A 211 17.91 11.89 4.52
N TYR A 212 16.89 11.51 3.75
CA TYR A 212 15.55 12.09 3.78
C TYR A 212 14.51 11.00 3.98
N LEU A 213 13.57 11.19 4.92
CA LEU A 213 12.58 10.16 5.26
C LEU A 213 11.18 10.62 4.85
N TYR A 214 10.56 9.96 3.86
CA TYR A 214 9.22 10.30 3.38
C TYR A 214 8.23 9.17 3.68
N LYS A 215 7.33 9.40 4.63
CA LYS A 215 6.29 8.43 5.00
C LYS A 215 5.09 8.60 4.08
N THR A 216 4.65 7.51 3.46
CA THR A 216 3.58 7.47 2.46
C THR A 216 2.52 6.45 2.85
N GLY A 217 1.23 6.78 2.66
CA GLY A 217 0.12 5.89 2.97
C GLY A 217 -0.46 5.18 1.74
N ASP A 218 -0.36 5.83 0.58
CA ASP A 218 -0.90 5.33 -0.68
C ASP A 218 -0.15 5.90 -1.91
N MET A 219 -0.66 5.60 -3.10
CA MET A 219 -0.05 5.97 -4.37
C MET A 219 -0.09 7.48 -4.67
N VAL A 220 -1.03 8.23 -4.07
CA VAL A 220 -1.04 9.70 -4.15
C VAL A 220 0.16 10.26 -3.39
N ASP A 221 0.37 9.74 -2.18
CA ASP A 221 1.50 10.12 -1.33
C ASP A 221 2.84 9.73 -1.98
N PHE A 222 2.89 8.55 -2.62
CA PHE A 222 4.07 8.08 -3.34
C PHE A 222 4.48 9.00 -4.50
N GLU A 223 3.54 9.38 -5.37
CA GLU A 223 3.83 10.31 -6.47
C GLU A 223 4.29 11.69 -5.93
N ASN A 224 3.63 12.18 -4.88
CA ASN A 224 4.00 13.43 -4.22
C ASN A 224 5.38 13.35 -3.54
N ALA A 225 5.73 12.21 -2.93
CA ALA A 225 7.04 11.96 -2.35
C ALA A 225 8.13 11.97 -3.41
N LYS A 226 7.91 11.30 -4.54
CA LYS A 226 8.82 11.33 -5.68
C LYS A 226 9.01 12.75 -6.23
N ASP A 227 7.94 13.52 -6.40
CA ASP A 227 8.04 14.92 -6.85
C ASP A 227 8.78 15.81 -5.84
N ARG A 228 8.66 15.52 -4.54
CA ARG A 228 9.49 16.17 -3.50
C ARG A 228 10.96 15.77 -3.62
N CYS A 229 11.27 14.51 -3.94
CA CYS A 229 12.65 14.09 -4.19
C CYS A 229 13.28 14.92 -5.32
N ILE A 230 12.56 15.11 -6.42
CA ILE A 230 13.02 15.94 -7.55
C ILE A 230 13.26 17.39 -7.09
N ARG A 231 12.31 17.99 -6.37
CA ARG A 231 12.44 19.38 -5.88
C ARG A 231 13.58 19.58 -4.89
N ASN A 232 13.87 18.57 -4.06
CA ASN A 232 14.95 18.63 -3.07
C ASN A 232 16.32 18.29 -3.66
N GLY A 233 16.38 17.92 -4.95
CA GLY A 233 17.59 17.50 -5.63
C GLY A 233 18.15 16.21 -5.03
N ILE A 234 17.28 15.25 -4.72
CA ILE A 234 17.69 13.92 -4.24
C ILE A 234 18.41 13.17 -5.37
N ASP A 235 19.55 12.58 -5.07
CA ASP A 235 20.37 11.83 -6.02
C ASP A 235 19.92 10.37 -6.14
N VAL A 236 19.51 9.76 -5.01
CA VAL A 236 19.11 8.34 -4.94
C VAL A 236 17.79 8.22 -4.18
N ILE A 237 16.83 7.49 -4.75
CA ILE A 237 15.55 7.16 -4.10
C ILE A 237 15.53 5.67 -3.79
N ASN A 238 15.40 5.32 -2.51
CA ASN A 238 15.10 3.97 -2.04
C ASN A 238 13.60 3.82 -1.79
N TYR A 239 12.98 2.85 -2.47
CA TYR A 239 11.60 2.44 -2.25
C TYR A 239 11.52 0.91 -2.15
N SER A 240 11.66 0.39 -0.93
CA SER A 240 11.68 -1.06 -0.64
C SER A 240 10.27 -1.59 -0.38
N SER A 241 9.34 -1.30 -1.29
CA SER A 241 7.94 -1.70 -1.18
C SER A 241 7.35 -1.99 -2.56
N GLY A 242 6.20 -2.67 -2.58
CA GLY A 242 5.51 -3.03 -3.82
C GLY A 242 4.05 -2.57 -3.87
N TRP A 243 3.55 -2.39 -5.10
CA TRP A 243 2.15 -2.09 -5.41
C TRP A 243 1.49 -3.26 -6.15
N PHE A 244 0.93 -4.21 -5.39
CA PHE A 244 0.33 -5.40 -5.97
C PHE A 244 -1.06 -5.13 -6.56
N GLY A 245 -1.38 -5.81 -7.68
CA GLY A 245 -2.68 -5.69 -8.34
C GLY A 245 -2.94 -4.33 -9.00
N THR A 246 -1.91 -3.52 -9.21
CA THR A 246 -2.02 -2.17 -9.81
C THR A 246 -1.66 -2.09 -11.30
N GLY A 247 -1.35 -3.24 -11.90
CA GLY A 247 -1.02 -3.42 -13.32
C GLY A 247 -1.01 -4.90 -13.70
N ILE A 248 -0.69 -5.21 -14.96
CA ILE A 248 -0.68 -6.60 -15.49
C ILE A 248 0.67 -7.33 -15.29
N GLY A 249 1.65 -6.67 -14.66
CA GLY A 249 2.96 -7.25 -14.39
C GLY A 249 3.94 -7.21 -15.57
N ASP A 250 3.66 -6.43 -16.62
CA ASP A 250 4.52 -6.25 -17.81
C ASP A 250 5.49 -5.06 -17.69
N GLY A 251 5.67 -4.52 -16.48
CA GLY A 251 6.45 -3.30 -16.24
C GLY A 251 5.74 -2.00 -16.61
N ARG A 252 4.46 -2.06 -17.00
CA ARG A 252 3.60 -0.89 -17.20
C ARG A 252 2.58 -0.74 -16.08
N GLY A 253 2.05 0.47 -15.95
CA GLY A 253 1.01 0.82 -14.99
C GLY A 253 1.42 1.97 -14.10
N LEU A 254 0.44 2.54 -13.37
CA LEU A 254 0.63 3.83 -12.71
C LEU A 254 1.81 3.85 -11.72
N ALA A 255 2.04 2.76 -10.99
CA ALA A 255 3.21 2.66 -10.11
C ALA A 255 4.54 2.78 -10.87
N CYS A 256 4.63 2.17 -12.06
CA CYS A 256 5.79 2.21 -12.93
C CYS A 256 5.91 3.57 -13.64
N ASP A 257 4.79 4.18 -14.03
CA ASP A 257 4.77 5.49 -14.71
C ASP A 257 5.13 6.66 -13.78
N ILE A 258 5.04 6.47 -12.46
CA ILE A 258 5.45 7.45 -11.46
C ILE A 258 6.98 7.58 -11.36
N VAL A 259 7.73 6.50 -11.63
CA VAL A 259 9.20 6.42 -11.44
C VAL A 259 9.99 6.54 -12.74
#